data_AF-A0A0M9AUQ8-F1
#
_entry.id   AF-A0A0M9AUQ8-F1
#
_cell.length_a   1.000
_cell.length_b   1.000
_cell.length_c   1.000
_cell.angle_alpha   90.00
_cell.angle_beta   90.00
_cell.angle_gamma   90.00
#
_symmetry.space_group_name_H-M   'P 1'
#
loop_
_entity.id
_entity.type
_entity.pdbx_description
1 polymer ?
#
loop_
_entity_poly.entity_id
_entity_poly.type
_entity_poly.pdbx_seq_one_letter_code
_entity_poly.pdbx_strand_id
1 'polypeptide(L)'
;MSRPTTARAQSETVGIILLVAVFVVSASAIGVAYVGGVGSDTDEVVVSAELSADGTDLRVDHLGGDALPNGELAVVVRADGNATRYPFAPPAGEFAPGERRAFSDALVANATNEVALYHEASGERIARTTLAPTATPSPAAETGSIEGVVVGPGAAATRVASGASLGLRPSVVPLSGATVAVDGAGRVAEARTGAGGAYRIDGLEPGEYEVSANAPGLAVSATTVEVEPNETATVDFRLDPLRPAEFAVEIAGVDASVDAGDPVTVDATVENVGDERGTETVELRVGDERVDSVEVSLDAGESRTVSLRWQTLPTDVGEETLTVDAGDDAATTTVEVLDAATDAVAYVDRDGDGDPDETYTAVELAFLGAVDGHLVVYESVDVDVPVGAVADRVTVRDGVAIAAASVALEADKALRVGDGAEIDTDPGGFFFAGAGDVSLRAGGDLDARGATVRTSASAAIAAGAGDIELTAGGDADLRDGTFEAVGVSFFGRNDGRITVTAGGTVRTEGASFDPPRK
;
A
#
# COMPACT_ATOMS: atom_id res chain seq x y z
N MET A 1 -73.14 68.33 94.79
CA MET A 1 -73.56 66.97 95.20
C MET A 1 -72.57 65.98 94.60
N SER A 2 -72.02 65.11 95.44
CA SER A 2 -71.28 63.87 95.12
C SER A 2 -70.00 63.92 94.27
N ARG A 3 -68.90 64.03 95.02
CA ARG A 3 -67.77 63.09 95.14
C ARG A 3 -66.70 62.95 94.02
N PRO A 4 -65.44 62.80 94.46
CA PRO A 4 -64.24 62.70 93.63
C PRO A 4 -64.10 61.29 93.07
N THR A 5 -63.37 61.15 91.95
CA THR A 5 -62.74 59.89 91.59
C THR A 5 -61.23 60.03 91.77
N THR A 6 -60.83 59.33 92.82
CA THR A 6 -59.50 58.99 93.29
C THR A 6 -58.53 58.72 92.14
N ALA A 7 -57.43 59.47 92.16
CA ALA A 7 -56.19 59.14 91.47
C ALA A 7 -55.79 57.70 91.80
N ARG A 8 -55.76 56.83 90.79
CA ARG A 8 -54.85 55.69 90.83
C ARG A 8 -53.56 56.16 90.19
N ALA A 9 -52.54 56.27 91.04
CA ALA A 9 -51.15 56.43 90.66
C ALA A 9 -50.80 55.32 89.67
N GLN A 10 -50.90 55.61 88.37
CA GLN A 10 -50.07 54.92 87.41
C GLN A 10 -48.69 55.55 87.56
N SER A 11 -47.80 54.75 88.15
CA SER A 11 -46.41 55.07 88.39
C SER A 11 -45.80 55.69 87.14
N GLU A 12 -45.46 56.96 87.26
CA GLU A 12 -44.69 57.72 86.26
C GLU A 12 -43.44 56.93 85.84
N THR A 13 -42.89 56.16 86.78
CA THR A 13 -41.75 55.27 86.59
C THR A 13 -42.07 54.09 85.66
N VAL A 14 -43.26 53.48 85.77
CA VAL A 14 -43.66 52.39 84.84
C VAL A 14 -43.89 52.93 83.44
N GLY A 15 -44.46 54.14 83.32
CA GLY A 15 -44.60 54.84 82.04
C GLY A 15 -43.24 55.15 81.40
N ILE A 16 -42.28 55.66 82.19
CA ILE A 16 -40.91 55.95 81.74
C ILE A 16 -40.16 54.66 81.38
N ILE A 17 -40.27 53.59 82.18
CA ILE A 17 -39.60 52.32 81.89
C ILE A 17 -40.15 51.70 80.59
N LEU A 18 -41.48 51.74 80.37
CA LEU A 18 -42.07 51.28 79.12
C LEU A 18 -41.65 52.16 77.94
N LEU A 19 -41.59 53.48 78.12
CA LEU A 19 -41.18 54.40 77.06
C LEU A 19 -39.69 54.25 76.72
N VAL A 20 -38.82 54.07 77.71
CA VAL A 20 -37.40 53.75 77.51
C VAL A 20 -37.23 52.38 76.89
N ALA A 21 -37.98 51.36 77.30
CA ALA A 21 -37.92 50.03 76.69
C ALA A 21 -38.35 50.08 75.21
N VAL A 22 -39.43 50.79 74.89
CA VAL A 22 -39.86 51.01 73.50
C VAL A 22 -38.82 51.82 72.73
N PHE A 23 -38.22 52.86 73.33
CA PHE A 23 -37.16 53.64 72.69
C PHE A 23 -35.89 52.81 72.45
N VAL A 24 -35.50 51.94 73.37
CA VAL A 24 -34.33 51.04 73.21
C VAL A 24 -34.61 49.98 72.15
N VAL A 25 -35.81 49.41 72.09
CA VAL A 25 -36.19 48.47 71.03
C VAL A 25 -36.28 49.17 69.68
N SER A 26 -36.81 50.41 69.63
CA SER A 26 -36.87 51.21 68.40
C SER A 26 -35.48 51.66 67.94
N ALA A 27 -34.61 52.09 68.86
CA ALA A 27 -33.23 52.46 68.58
C ALA A 27 -32.37 51.23 68.22
N SER A 28 -32.68 50.04 68.75
CA SER A 28 -32.02 48.80 68.37
C SER A 28 -32.52 48.26 67.03
N ALA A 29 -33.80 48.44 66.69
CA ALA A 29 -34.34 48.07 65.39
C ALA A 29 -33.86 49.03 64.29
N ILE A 30 -33.78 50.33 64.57
CA ILE A 30 -33.11 51.31 63.69
C ILE A 30 -31.60 51.04 63.67
N GLY A 31 -30.99 50.66 64.78
CA GLY A 31 -29.59 50.25 64.87
C GLY A 31 -29.27 49.05 63.98
N VAL A 32 -30.09 48.01 63.96
CA VAL A 32 -29.89 46.84 63.08
C VAL A 32 -30.20 47.17 61.61
N ALA A 33 -31.17 48.06 61.34
CA ALA A 33 -31.46 48.51 59.97
C ALA A 33 -30.42 49.49 59.42
N TYR A 34 -29.71 50.25 60.27
CA TYR A 34 -28.65 51.18 59.87
C TYR A 34 -27.25 50.55 59.93
N VAL A 35 -27.03 49.56 60.81
CA VAL A 35 -25.79 48.76 60.86
C VAL A 35 -25.79 47.63 59.82
N GLY A 36 -26.96 47.24 59.31
CA GLY A 36 -27.09 46.44 58.08
C GLY A 36 -26.98 47.26 56.78
N GLY A 37 -26.83 48.59 56.89
CA GLY A 37 -26.75 49.54 55.77
C GLY A 37 -25.50 50.43 55.79
N VAL A 38 -24.51 50.10 56.62
CA VAL A 38 -23.13 50.55 56.47
C VAL A 38 -22.27 49.33 56.18
N GLY A 39 -22.56 48.69 55.06
CA GLY A 39 -21.46 48.16 54.27
C GLY A 39 -20.51 49.34 54.07
N SER A 40 -19.27 49.18 54.51
CA SER A 40 -18.18 49.94 53.93
C SER A 40 -18.20 49.56 52.45
N ASP A 41 -18.89 50.37 51.66
CA ASP A 41 -18.85 50.24 50.22
C ASP A 41 -17.38 50.39 49.82
N THR A 42 -16.91 49.33 49.17
CA THR A 42 -15.61 49.11 48.52
C THR A 42 -14.40 48.92 49.43
N ASP A 43 -13.94 47.66 49.51
CA ASP A 43 -12.52 47.32 49.53
C ASP A 43 -11.85 48.09 48.36
N GLU A 44 -11.36 49.30 48.62
CA GLU A 44 -10.55 50.05 47.66
C GLU A 44 -9.22 49.29 47.53
N VAL A 45 -8.93 48.79 46.33
CA VAL A 45 -7.72 48.00 46.07
C VAL A 45 -6.52 48.95 46.14
N VAL A 46 -5.79 48.93 47.24
CA VAL A 46 -4.62 49.81 47.42
C VAL A 46 -3.40 49.13 46.80
N VAL A 47 -3.21 49.30 45.49
CA VAL A 47 -2.05 48.74 44.77
C VAL A 47 -1.24 49.83 44.07
N SER A 48 0.08 49.77 44.25
CA SER A 48 1.06 50.59 43.53
C SER A 48 1.84 49.71 42.56
N ALA A 49 1.79 50.05 41.28
CA ALA A 49 2.55 49.36 40.23
C ALA A 49 3.31 50.36 39.35
N GLU A 50 4.49 49.95 38.88
CA GLU A 50 5.30 50.68 37.92
C GLU A 50 5.24 50.02 36.55
N LEU A 51 5.15 50.83 35.51
CA LEU A 51 5.08 50.42 34.11
C LEU A 51 6.32 50.97 33.40
N SER A 52 7.18 50.08 32.90
CA SER A 52 8.43 50.45 32.22
C SER A 52 8.60 49.69 30.89
N ALA A 53 9.45 50.21 30.01
CA ALA A 53 9.79 49.57 28.75
C ALA A 53 11.22 49.05 28.76
N ASP A 54 11.46 47.88 28.18
CA ASP A 54 12.79 47.40 27.78
C ASP A 54 12.73 46.99 26.31
N GLY A 55 13.23 47.83 25.41
CA GLY A 55 12.92 47.69 23.98
C GLY A 55 11.41 47.74 23.74
N THR A 56 10.87 46.82 22.93
CA THR A 56 9.44 46.66 22.67
C THR A 56 8.69 45.89 23.77
N ASP A 57 9.40 45.35 24.76
CA ASP A 57 8.82 44.62 25.87
C ASP A 57 8.29 45.56 26.94
N LEU A 58 7.07 45.29 27.41
CA LEU A 58 6.45 45.99 28.53
C LEU A 58 6.73 45.24 29.83
N ARG A 59 7.23 45.94 30.84
CA ARG A 59 7.39 45.43 32.21
C ARG A 59 6.42 46.11 33.16
N VAL A 60 5.81 45.29 34.00
CA VAL A 60 4.95 45.70 35.10
C VAL A 60 5.57 45.19 36.39
N ASP A 61 5.93 46.11 37.30
CA ASP A 61 6.53 45.81 38.59
C ASP A 61 5.53 46.17 39.71
N HIS A 62 5.25 45.23 40.61
CA HIS A 62 4.39 45.48 41.76
C HIS A 62 5.20 46.16 42.87
N LEU A 63 4.98 47.46 43.10
CA LEU A 63 5.76 48.24 44.07
C LEU A 63 5.26 48.09 45.52
N GLY A 64 3.98 47.76 45.72
CA GLY A 64 3.41 47.52 47.06
C GLY A 64 1.89 47.55 47.06
N GLY A 65 1.25 47.05 48.12
CA GLY A 65 -0.21 46.93 48.21
C GLY A 65 -0.72 45.51 48.37
N ASP A 66 -2.00 45.30 48.07
CA ASP A 66 -2.65 43.99 48.07
C ASP A 66 -2.18 43.11 46.91
N ALA A 67 -2.07 41.79 47.13
CA ALA A 67 -1.82 40.85 46.04
C ALA A 67 -3.12 40.63 45.25
N LEU A 68 -3.03 40.71 43.91
CA LEU A 68 -4.20 40.64 43.03
C LEU A 68 -4.18 39.39 42.15
N PRO A 69 -5.31 38.67 41.98
CA PRO A 69 -5.36 37.52 41.09
C PRO A 69 -4.94 37.86 39.66
N ASN A 70 -4.06 37.06 39.05
CA ASN A 70 -3.64 37.23 37.66
C ASN A 70 -4.81 37.16 36.67
N GLY A 71 -5.89 36.46 37.04
CA GLY A 71 -7.12 36.38 36.25
C GLY A 71 -8.00 37.64 36.31
N GLU A 72 -7.68 38.57 37.20
CA GLU A 72 -8.40 39.85 37.38
C GLU A 72 -7.54 41.04 36.97
N LEU A 73 -6.40 40.81 36.33
CA LEU A 73 -5.48 41.86 35.87
C LEU A 73 -5.27 41.81 34.37
N ALA A 74 -5.32 42.99 33.76
CA ALA A 74 -4.88 43.17 32.38
C ALA A 74 -4.22 44.54 32.17
N VAL A 75 -3.24 44.56 31.27
CA VAL A 75 -2.69 45.81 30.75
C VAL A 75 -3.28 46.09 29.40
N VAL A 76 -3.69 47.33 29.18
CA VAL A 76 -4.12 47.82 27.89
C VAL A 76 -3.04 48.77 27.36
N VAL A 77 -2.52 48.45 26.18
CA VAL A 77 -1.60 49.30 25.43
C VAL A 77 -2.36 49.93 24.27
N ARG A 78 -2.30 51.24 24.14
CA ARG A 78 -2.87 51.99 23.01
C ARG A 78 -1.76 52.70 22.26
N ALA A 79 -1.63 52.39 20.98
CA ALA A 79 -0.66 53.00 20.07
C ALA A 79 -1.25 53.05 18.66
N ASP A 80 -0.92 54.11 17.91
CA ASP A 80 -1.34 54.31 16.51
C ASP A 80 -2.84 54.10 16.24
N GLY A 81 -3.68 54.47 17.21
CA GLY A 81 -5.14 54.35 17.12
C GLY A 81 -5.69 52.95 17.41
N ASN A 82 -4.84 51.95 17.67
CA ASN A 82 -5.26 50.61 18.07
C ASN A 82 -5.10 50.39 19.58
N ALA A 83 -5.96 49.54 20.16
CA ALA A 83 -5.91 49.20 21.59
C ALA A 83 -5.80 47.67 21.75
N THR A 84 -4.69 47.22 22.32
CA THR A 84 -4.41 45.79 22.58
C THR A 84 -4.46 45.52 24.08
N ARG A 85 -5.15 44.46 24.49
CA ARG A 85 -5.25 44.02 25.89
C ARG A 85 -4.36 42.80 26.09
N TYR A 86 -3.52 42.85 27.12
CA TYR A 86 -2.62 41.79 27.54
C TYR A 86 -3.09 41.26 28.90
N PRO A 87 -3.68 40.04 28.96
CA PRO A 87 -4.11 39.45 30.22
C PRO A 87 -2.89 39.00 31.04
N PHE A 88 -2.99 39.09 32.37
CA PHE A 88 -1.93 38.56 33.23
C PHE A 88 -1.93 37.03 33.24
N ALA A 89 -3.08 36.37 33.23
CA ALA A 89 -3.14 34.91 33.15
C ALA A 89 -2.97 34.39 31.70
N PRO A 90 -2.25 33.26 31.49
CA PRO A 90 -1.45 32.47 32.45
C PRO A 90 -0.05 33.05 32.76
N PRO A 91 0.65 32.63 33.85
CA PRO A 91 0.26 31.61 34.83
C PRO A 91 -0.90 32.01 35.75
N ALA A 92 -1.64 31.01 36.21
CA ALA A 92 -2.57 31.15 37.32
C ALA A 92 -1.80 31.51 38.62
N GLY A 93 -2.45 32.23 39.54
CA GLY A 93 -1.83 32.74 40.76
C GLY A 93 -2.19 34.21 40.98
N GLU A 94 -1.49 34.85 41.91
CA GLU A 94 -1.63 36.27 42.22
C GLU A 94 -0.38 37.03 41.77
N PHE A 95 -0.53 38.32 41.50
CA PHE A 95 0.55 39.28 41.28
C PHE A 95 0.79 39.99 42.61
N ALA A 96 1.86 39.62 43.32
CA ALA A 96 2.16 40.08 44.67
C ALA A 96 3.23 41.19 44.69
N PRO A 97 3.33 41.98 45.79
CA PRO A 97 4.40 42.97 45.97
C PRO A 97 5.81 42.40 45.73
N GLY A 98 6.58 43.08 44.88
CA GLY A 98 7.94 42.68 44.47
C GLY A 98 8.00 41.81 43.22
N GLU A 99 6.87 41.34 42.71
CA GLU A 99 6.83 40.56 41.47
C GLU A 99 6.89 41.46 40.22
N ARG A 100 7.41 40.88 39.14
CA ARG A 100 7.48 41.50 37.81
C ARG A 100 6.78 40.60 36.79
N ARG A 101 5.92 41.20 35.97
CA ARG A 101 5.37 40.58 34.76
C ARG A 101 5.93 41.29 33.54
N ALA A 102 6.41 40.52 32.57
CA ALA A 102 6.87 41.03 31.29
C ALA A 102 5.94 40.56 30.18
N PHE A 103 5.67 41.44 29.22
CA PHE A 103 4.93 41.16 28.00
C PHE A 103 5.83 41.47 26.80
N SER A 104 6.24 40.41 26.10
CA SER A 104 7.13 40.54 24.96
C SER A 104 6.43 41.21 23.79
N ASP A 105 7.13 42.12 23.11
CA ASP A 105 6.64 42.88 21.95
C ASP A 105 5.28 43.57 22.16
N ALA A 106 4.99 43.95 23.40
CA ALA A 106 3.70 44.54 23.76
C ALA A 106 3.56 46.00 23.32
N LEU A 107 4.69 46.70 23.09
CA LEU A 107 4.77 48.12 22.73
C LEU A 107 5.16 48.28 21.26
N VAL A 108 4.58 49.28 20.60
CA VAL A 108 4.95 49.67 19.23
C VAL A 108 6.22 50.51 19.26
N ALA A 109 7.26 50.06 18.57
CA ALA A 109 8.53 50.77 18.47
C ALA A 109 8.40 52.09 17.71
N ASN A 110 9.15 53.11 18.14
CA ASN A 110 9.18 54.46 17.58
C ASN A 110 7.80 55.18 17.58
N ALA A 111 6.84 54.68 18.37
CA ALA A 111 5.53 55.28 18.55
C ALA A 111 5.29 55.59 20.04
N THR A 112 4.35 56.50 20.30
CA THR A 112 3.88 56.81 21.65
C THR A 112 2.86 55.76 22.08
N ASN A 113 3.17 54.98 23.11
CA ASN A 113 2.30 53.94 23.67
C ASN A 113 1.68 54.45 24.97
N GLU A 114 0.36 54.60 25.01
CA GLU A 114 -0.37 54.81 26.26
C GLU A 114 -0.64 53.46 26.93
N VAL A 115 -0.07 53.24 28.12
CA VAL A 115 -0.17 51.97 28.83
C VAL A 115 -0.94 52.18 30.12
N ALA A 116 -1.93 51.31 30.39
CA ALA A 116 -2.70 51.33 31.63
C ALA A 116 -2.93 49.91 32.16
N LEU A 117 -2.66 49.71 33.45
CA LEU A 117 -2.97 48.49 34.20
C LEU A 117 -4.36 48.62 34.82
N TYR A 118 -5.19 47.59 34.66
CA TYR A 118 -6.55 47.54 35.17
C TYR A 118 -6.76 46.32 36.07
N HIS A 119 -7.52 46.54 37.14
CA HIS A 119 -8.21 45.48 37.85
C HIS A 119 -9.54 45.23 37.16
N GLU A 120 -9.67 44.10 36.48
CA GLU A 120 -10.80 43.79 35.61
C GLU A 120 -12.11 43.61 36.39
N ALA A 121 -12.05 43.05 37.60
CA ALA A 121 -13.23 42.78 38.41
C ALA A 121 -13.88 44.06 38.96
N SER A 122 -13.08 45.04 39.41
CA SER A 122 -13.60 46.33 39.88
C SER A 122 -13.68 47.40 38.78
N GLY A 123 -12.99 47.21 37.65
CA GLY A 123 -12.83 48.21 36.59
C GLY A 123 -11.87 49.34 36.95
N GLU A 124 -11.18 49.24 38.09
CA GLU A 124 -10.25 50.25 38.57
C GLU A 124 -8.96 50.28 37.74
N ARG A 125 -8.43 51.48 37.47
CA ARG A 125 -7.15 51.66 36.79
C ARG A 125 -6.04 51.88 37.82
N ILE A 126 -5.26 50.83 38.05
CA ILE A 126 -4.19 50.79 39.06
C ILE A 126 -3.04 51.73 38.69
N ALA A 127 -2.58 51.68 37.44
CA ALA A 127 -1.45 52.50 36.99
C ALA A 127 -1.64 52.96 35.54
N ARG A 128 -1.03 54.09 35.18
CA ARG A 128 -0.94 54.56 33.79
C ARG A 128 0.38 55.25 33.52
N THR A 129 0.92 55.06 32.33
CA THR A 129 2.11 55.76 31.85
C THR A 129 2.06 55.92 30.32
N THR A 130 3.02 56.67 29.79
CA THR A 130 3.24 56.76 28.35
C THR A 130 4.69 56.37 28.05
N LEU A 131 4.87 55.36 27.20
CA LEU A 131 6.18 54.79 26.84
C LEU A 131 6.47 55.01 25.36
N ALA A 132 7.68 55.42 25.02
CA ALA A 132 8.12 55.62 23.64
C ALA A 132 9.42 54.82 23.39
N PRO A 133 9.33 53.48 23.24
CA PRO A 133 10.51 52.66 23.03
C PRO A 133 11.11 52.91 21.64
N THR A 134 12.44 52.99 21.57
CA THR A 134 13.15 53.12 20.28
C THR A 134 13.52 51.73 19.78
N ALA A 135 13.30 51.45 18.48
CA ALA A 135 13.75 50.18 17.89
C ALA A 135 15.30 50.11 17.96
N THR A 136 15.84 49.08 18.60
CA THR A 136 17.27 48.75 18.43
C THR A 136 17.38 47.92 17.15
N PRO A 137 18.15 48.32 16.14
CA PRO A 137 18.27 47.53 14.91
C PRO A 137 18.89 46.16 15.23
N SER A 138 18.20 45.08 14.85
CA SER A 138 18.78 43.73 14.87
C SER A 138 19.95 43.69 13.87
N PRO A 139 21.14 43.15 14.23
CA PRO A 139 22.20 42.95 13.25
C PRO A 139 21.70 42.01 12.14
N ALA A 140 22.04 42.33 10.88
CA ALA A 140 21.73 41.49 9.74
C ALA A 140 22.34 40.09 9.95
N ALA A 141 21.57 39.03 9.72
CA ALA A 141 22.10 37.67 9.71
C ALA A 141 23.26 37.61 8.71
N GLU A 142 24.45 37.23 9.19
CA GLU A 142 25.65 37.06 8.36
C GLU A 142 25.46 35.80 7.51
N THR A 143 24.94 35.97 6.30
CA THR A 143 24.67 34.85 5.38
C THR A 143 25.89 34.53 4.52
N GLY A 144 26.13 33.25 4.27
CA GLY A 144 27.10 32.73 3.32
C GLY A 144 26.46 32.36 1.97
N SER A 145 27.26 31.74 1.10
CA SER A 145 26.84 31.28 -0.23
C SER A 145 27.53 29.99 -0.65
N ILE A 146 26.93 29.25 -1.57
CA ILE A 146 27.52 28.07 -2.22
C ILE A 146 27.58 28.32 -3.73
N GLU A 147 28.70 28.05 -4.37
CA GLU A 147 28.86 28.12 -5.82
C GLU A 147 29.65 26.93 -6.37
N GLY A 148 29.66 26.76 -7.69
CA GLY A 148 30.46 25.73 -8.33
C GLY A 148 30.03 25.45 -9.76
N VAL A 149 30.54 24.37 -10.33
CA VAL A 149 30.24 23.95 -11.70
C VAL A 149 29.71 22.52 -11.72
N VAL A 150 28.60 22.31 -12.44
CA VAL A 150 28.09 20.99 -12.78
C VAL A 150 28.54 20.63 -14.20
N VAL A 151 29.10 19.44 -14.31
CA VAL A 151 29.56 18.89 -15.58
C VAL A 151 28.94 17.51 -15.83
N GLY A 152 28.74 17.17 -17.10
CA GLY A 152 28.18 15.90 -17.52
C GLY A 152 29.07 15.17 -18.53
N PRO A 153 28.65 13.98 -18.99
CA PRO A 153 29.33 13.24 -20.04
C PRO A 153 29.35 14.06 -21.33
N GLY A 154 30.55 14.35 -21.85
CA GLY A 154 30.71 14.98 -23.15
C GLY A 154 30.56 13.99 -24.29
N ALA A 155 30.03 14.45 -25.43
CA ALA A 155 30.07 13.67 -26.66
C ALA A 155 31.51 13.24 -26.95
N ALA A 156 31.75 11.92 -27.06
CA ALA A 156 33.06 11.37 -27.31
C ALA A 156 33.67 11.96 -28.59
N ALA A 157 34.53 12.96 -28.44
CA ALA A 157 35.28 13.52 -29.56
C ALA A 157 36.32 12.47 -29.98
N THR A 158 35.93 11.60 -30.92
CA THR A 158 36.85 10.73 -31.64
C THR A 158 37.77 11.62 -32.49
N ARG A 159 38.80 12.22 -31.87
CA ARG A 159 39.92 12.77 -32.62
C ARG A 159 40.89 11.64 -32.90
N VAL A 160 40.84 11.14 -34.14
CA VAL A 160 41.90 10.34 -34.73
C VAL A 160 43.15 11.22 -34.80
N ALA A 161 44.00 11.16 -33.78
CA ALA A 161 45.36 11.66 -33.85
C ALA A 161 46.28 10.48 -34.16
N SER A 162 46.90 10.50 -35.34
CA SER A 162 47.95 9.53 -35.69
C SER A 162 49.09 9.61 -34.67
N GLY A 163 49.31 8.53 -33.92
CA GLY A 163 50.65 8.14 -33.47
C GLY A 163 51.05 8.28 -32.00
N ALA A 164 50.15 8.56 -31.04
CA ALA A 164 50.49 8.48 -29.62
C ALA A 164 49.38 7.82 -28.81
N SER A 165 49.77 6.97 -27.85
CA SER A 165 48.90 6.19 -26.94
C SER A 165 47.66 6.97 -26.49
N LEU A 166 46.49 6.54 -26.98
CA LEU A 166 45.19 7.08 -26.55
C LEU A 166 44.89 6.61 -25.13
N GLY A 167 45.10 7.48 -24.15
CA GLY A 167 44.27 7.46 -22.96
C GLY A 167 42.93 8.09 -23.33
N LEU A 168 41.85 7.31 -23.36
CA LEU A 168 40.49 7.83 -23.45
C LEU A 168 40.21 8.63 -22.17
N ARG A 169 40.55 9.92 -22.16
CA ARG A 169 40.06 10.80 -21.10
C ARG A 169 38.59 11.07 -21.42
N PRO A 170 37.64 10.70 -20.54
CA PRO A 170 36.25 11.10 -20.74
C PRO A 170 36.22 12.63 -20.86
N SER A 171 35.75 13.14 -22.00
CA SER A 171 35.57 14.58 -22.16
C SER A 171 34.42 15.00 -21.27
N VAL A 172 34.67 15.94 -20.38
CA VAL A 172 33.68 16.44 -19.43
C VAL A 172 33.17 17.78 -19.96
N VAL A 173 31.85 17.92 -20.15
CA VAL A 173 31.22 19.10 -20.76
C VAL A 173 30.39 19.83 -19.70
N PRO A 174 30.47 21.17 -19.61
CA PRO A 174 29.61 21.92 -18.69
C PRO A 174 28.13 21.67 -18.96
N LEU A 175 27.39 21.33 -17.92
CA LEU A 175 26.00 20.92 -18.03
C LEU A 175 25.09 22.12 -17.73
N SER A 176 24.41 22.63 -18.75
CA SER A 176 23.46 23.73 -18.60
C SER A 176 22.06 23.22 -18.26
N GLY A 177 21.35 23.91 -17.37
CA GLY A 177 19.97 23.59 -17.02
C GLY A 177 19.79 22.46 -16.00
N ALA A 178 20.87 21.87 -15.48
CA ALA A 178 20.83 21.03 -14.29
C ALA A 178 20.37 21.84 -13.07
N THR A 179 19.58 21.22 -12.21
CA THR A 179 19.09 21.81 -10.95
C THR A 179 20.04 21.41 -9.83
N VAL A 180 20.51 22.40 -9.07
CA VAL A 180 21.27 22.20 -7.84
C VAL A 180 20.38 22.63 -6.68
N ALA A 181 20.11 21.71 -5.75
CA ALA A 181 19.32 21.97 -4.55
C ALA A 181 20.22 21.90 -3.32
N VAL A 182 19.93 22.73 -2.33
CA VAL A 182 20.55 22.69 -1.01
C VAL A 182 19.47 22.52 0.04
N ASP A 183 19.70 21.61 0.99
CA ASP A 183 18.84 21.37 2.15
C ASP A 183 19.71 21.29 3.40
N GLY A 184 19.41 22.12 4.40
CA GLY A 184 20.21 22.22 5.62
C GLY A 184 19.92 23.48 6.41
N ALA A 185 20.28 23.48 7.69
CA ALA A 185 20.12 24.62 8.61
C ALA A 185 18.71 25.28 8.57
N GLY A 186 17.64 24.51 8.30
CA GLY A 186 16.27 25.02 8.24
C GLY A 186 15.88 25.74 6.94
N ARG A 187 16.71 25.67 5.90
CA ARG A 187 16.46 26.30 4.60
C ARG A 187 16.64 25.32 3.44
N VAL A 188 15.67 25.34 2.53
CA VAL A 188 15.75 24.68 1.22
C VAL A 188 15.86 25.75 0.14
N ALA A 189 16.85 25.65 -0.74
CA ALA A 189 17.02 26.55 -1.87
C ALA A 189 17.48 25.80 -3.14
N GLU A 190 17.12 26.32 -4.31
CA GLU A 190 17.46 25.71 -5.60
C GLU A 190 18.05 26.75 -6.56
N ALA A 191 19.02 26.33 -7.38
CA ALA A 191 19.56 27.09 -8.49
C ALA A 191 19.65 26.22 -9.75
N ARG A 192 19.58 26.87 -10.92
CA ARG A 192 19.84 26.19 -12.21
C ARG A 192 21.18 26.63 -12.77
N THR A 193 21.90 25.66 -13.32
CA THR A 193 23.20 25.87 -13.96
C THR A 193 23.07 26.64 -15.27
N GLY A 194 23.98 27.59 -15.49
CA GLY A 194 24.05 28.39 -16.72
C GLY A 194 24.72 27.66 -17.89
N ALA A 195 24.88 28.34 -19.02
CA ALA A 195 25.49 27.79 -20.25
C ALA A 195 26.94 27.27 -20.07
N GLY A 196 27.62 27.72 -19.01
CA GLY A 196 28.96 27.26 -18.62
C GLY A 196 28.96 26.26 -17.45
N GLY A 197 27.82 25.65 -17.10
CA GLY A 197 27.68 24.71 -15.98
C GLY A 197 27.72 25.33 -14.59
N ALA A 198 28.00 26.63 -14.49
CA ALA A 198 28.11 27.31 -13.20
C ALA A 198 26.76 27.53 -12.52
N TYR A 199 26.72 27.41 -11.19
CA TYR A 199 25.59 27.75 -10.32
C TYR A 199 26.06 28.55 -9.10
N ARG A 200 25.13 29.26 -8.45
CA ARG A 200 25.36 29.99 -7.21
C ARG A 200 24.06 30.12 -6.41
N ILE A 201 24.13 29.88 -5.10
CA ILE A 201 23.04 30.00 -4.14
C ILE A 201 23.51 30.90 -3.01
N ASP A 202 22.87 32.06 -2.86
CA ASP A 202 23.21 33.08 -1.87
C ASP A 202 22.23 33.10 -0.69
N GLY A 203 22.65 33.74 0.40
CA GLY A 203 21.77 34.03 1.53
C GLY A 203 21.56 32.83 2.45
N LEU A 204 22.51 31.89 2.50
CA LEU A 204 22.46 30.70 3.34
C LEU A 204 22.91 31.07 4.75
N GLU A 205 22.20 30.60 5.76
CA GLU A 205 22.62 30.79 7.15
C GLU A 205 23.86 29.91 7.41
N PRO A 206 24.78 30.30 8.32
CA PRO A 206 25.92 29.45 8.61
C PRO A 206 25.49 28.09 9.16
N GLY A 207 26.08 27.02 8.65
CA GLY A 207 25.74 25.65 9.04
C GLY A 207 26.06 24.61 7.96
N GLU A 208 25.75 23.34 8.25
CA GLU A 208 25.90 22.24 7.31
C GLU A 208 24.71 22.14 6.34
N TYR A 209 25.02 21.98 5.06
CA TYR A 209 24.06 21.78 3.97
C TYR A 209 24.39 20.52 3.19
N GLU A 210 23.37 19.75 2.83
CA GLU A 210 23.45 18.76 1.78
C GLU A 210 23.17 19.44 0.43
N VAL A 211 24.13 19.38 -0.48
CA VAL A 211 24.03 19.93 -1.83
C VAL A 211 23.86 18.78 -2.80
N SER A 212 22.80 18.80 -3.61
CA SER A 212 22.53 17.79 -4.63
C SER A 212 22.39 18.41 -6.02
N ALA A 213 22.93 17.75 -7.04
CA ALA A 213 22.80 18.12 -8.44
C ALA A 213 22.03 17.04 -9.21
N ASN A 214 21.00 17.45 -9.94
CA ASN A 214 20.14 16.59 -10.75
C ASN A 214 19.98 17.15 -12.17
N ALA A 215 19.96 16.26 -13.15
CA ALA A 215 19.55 16.57 -14.51
C ALA A 215 18.83 15.35 -15.14
N PRO A 216 17.87 15.57 -16.06
CA PRO A 216 17.19 14.47 -16.75
C PRO A 216 18.15 13.51 -17.45
N GLY A 217 18.00 12.21 -17.21
CA GLY A 217 18.81 11.15 -17.84
C GLY A 217 20.20 10.94 -17.25
N LEU A 218 20.54 11.62 -16.14
CA LEU A 218 21.82 11.47 -15.44
C LEU A 218 21.59 11.08 -13.98
N ALA A 219 22.54 10.35 -13.40
CA ALA A 219 22.53 9.98 -11.99
C ALA A 219 22.65 11.23 -11.09
N VAL A 220 21.93 11.23 -9.97
CA VAL A 220 22.02 12.30 -8.96
C VAL A 220 23.34 12.19 -8.21
N SER A 221 24.01 13.32 -8.00
CA SER A 221 25.18 13.41 -7.15
C SER A 221 24.90 14.36 -5.99
N ALA A 222 25.21 13.96 -4.76
CA ALA A 222 25.03 14.77 -3.55
C ALA A 222 26.30 14.79 -2.69
N THR A 223 26.50 15.85 -1.94
CA THR A 223 27.65 16.04 -1.03
C THR A 223 27.29 17.04 0.06
N THR A 224 27.78 16.80 1.28
CA THR A 224 27.63 17.73 2.41
C THR A 224 28.74 18.79 2.40
N VAL A 225 28.37 20.04 2.67
CA VAL A 225 29.30 21.17 2.80
C VAL A 225 28.92 22.05 3.98
N GLU A 226 29.92 22.59 4.66
CA GLU A 226 29.74 23.58 5.74
C GLU A 226 29.84 25.00 5.16
N VAL A 227 28.89 25.85 5.52
CA VAL A 227 28.85 27.27 5.12
C VAL A 227 29.18 28.13 6.33
N GLU A 228 30.27 28.88 6.22
CA GLU A 228 30.73 29.84 7.24
C GLU A 228 30.11 31.24 6.99
N PRO A 229 29.98 32.10 8.03
CA PRO A 229 29.41 33.43 7.89
C PRO A 229 30.22 34.33 6.94
N ASN A 230 29.53 34.98 6.00
CA ASN A 230 30.11 35.82 4.96
C ASN A 230 31.11 35.10 4.02
N GLU A 231 31.15 33.76 4.02
CA GLU A 231 32.02 33.00 3.12
C GLU A 231 31.26 32.38 1.94
N THR A 232 32.01 31.98 0.92
CA THR A 232 31.51 31.25 -0.25
C THR A 232 32.16 29.87 -0.28
N ALA A 233 31.36 28.81 -0.14
CA ALA A 233 31.83 27.45 -0.30
C ALA A 233 31.74 27.02 -1.79
N THR A 234 32.76 26.32 -2.28
CA THR A 234 32.80 25.83 -3.68
C THR A 234 32.58 24.32 -3.73
N VAL A 235 31.57 23.88 -4.48
CA VAL A 235 31.25 22.45 -4.69
C VAL A 235 31.04 22.19 -6.17
N ASP A 236 31.88 21.35 -6.77
CA ASP A 236 31.75 20.94 -8.16
C ASP A 236 31.10 19.56 -8.26
N PHE A 237 30.19 19.39 -9.22
CA PHE A 237 29.50 18.12 -9.45
C PHE A 237 29.83 17.55 -10.82
N ARG A 238 30.01 16.23 -10.87
CA ARG A 238 30.02 15.46 -12.11
C ARG A 238 28.85 14.50 -12.08
N LEU A 239 27.96 14.62 -13.06
CA LEU A 239 26.85 13.69 -13.24
C LEU A 239 27.23 12.68 -14.33
N ASP A 240 27.03 11.39 -14.05
CA ASP A 240 27.24 10.31 -15.02
C ASP A 240 25.89 9.85 -15.63
N PRO A 241 25.87 9.24 -16.84
CA PRO A 241 24.64 8.70 -17.43
C PRO A 241 24.00 7.64 -16.52
N LEU A 242 22.67 7.56 -16.53
CA LEU A 242 21.97 6.40 -15.96
C LEU A 242 22.31 5.16 -16.79
N ARG A 243 22.59 4.04 -16.11
CA ARG A 243 22.67 2.73 -16.76
C ARG A 243 21.25 2.28 -17.10
N PRO A 244 20.99 1.81 -18.34
CA PRO A 244 19.74 1.16 -18.68
C PRO A 244 19.42 0.02 -17.69
N ALA A 245 18.15 -0.41 -17.65
CA ALA A 245 17.79 -1.61 -16.92
C ALA A 245 18.63 -2.79 -17.42
N GLU A 246 19.15 -3.57 -16.48
CA GLU A 246 19.96 -4.76 -16.70
C GLU A 246 19.52 -5.79 -15.66
N PHE A 247 19.06 -6.95 -16.10
CA PHE A 247 18.45 -7.95 -15.22
C PHE A 247 19.42 -9.08 -14.89
N ALA A 248 19.73 -9.23 -13.60
CA ALA A 248 20.47 -10.36 -13.05
C ALA A 248 19.49 -11.41 -12.51
N VAL A 249 19.83 -12.70 -12.63
CA VAL A 249 18.97 -13.80 -12.17
C VAL A 249 19.73 -14.84 -11.35
N GLU A 250 19.12 -15.29 -10.27
CA GLU A 250 19.61 -16.39 -9.42
C GLU A 250 18.49 -17.40 -9.17
N ILE A 251 18.78 -18.69 -9.35
CA ILE A 251 17.82 -19.77 -9.00
C ILE A 251 17.88 -19.96 -7.48
N ALA A 252 16.77 -19.66 -6.81
CA ALA A 252 16.62 -19.78 -5.36
C ALA A 252 16.32 -21.23 -4.93
N GLY A 253 15.61 -22.00 -5.76
CA GLY A 253 15.28 -23.39 -5.45
C GLY A 253 14.62 -24.16 -6.59
N VAL A 254 14.93 -25.44 -6.66
CA VAL A 254 14.28 -26.46 -7.48
C VAL A 254 14.48 -27.82 -6.81
N ASP A 255 13.55 -28.75 -6.98
CA ASP A 255 13.73 -30.13 -6.56
C ASP A 255 14.79 -30.82 -7.44
N ALA A 256 15.69 -31.58 -6.82
CA ALA A 256 16.79 -32.23 -7.54
C ALA A 256 16.33 -33.43 -8.39
N SER A 257 15.20 -34.04 -8.02
CA SER A 257 14.60 -35.15 -8.73
C SER A 257 13.08 -35.12 -8.61
N VAL A 258 12.38 -35.47 -9.68
CA VAL A 258 10.91 -35.59 -9.71
C VAL A 258 10.52 -36.83 -10.49
N ASP A 259 9.37 -37.43 -10.21
CA ASP A 259 8.83 -38.51 -11.02
C ASP A 259 8.20 -37.94 -12.31
N ALA A 260 8.32 -38.65 -13.43
CA ALA A 260 7.74 -38.23 -14.70
C ALA A 260 6.22 -38.04 -14.58
N GLY A 261 5.72 -36.89 -15.00
CA GLY A 261 4.32 -36.48 -14.82
C GLY A 261 4.10 -35.55 -13.63
N ASP A 262 5.04 -35.46 -12.68
CA ASP A 262 4.99 -34.43 -11.65
C ASP A 262 5.55 -33.09 -12.19
N PRO A 263 4.93 -31.95 -11.85
CA PRO A 263 5.43 -30.65 -12.28
C PRO A 263 6.68 -30.24 -11.48
N VAL A 264 7.72 -29.79 -12.18
CA VAL A 264 8.86 -29.10 -11.57
C VAL A 264 8.52 -27.64 -11.35
N THR A 265 8.74 -27.13 -10.15
CA THR A 265 8.65 -25.69 -9.85
C THR A 265 10.05 -25.12 -9.64
N VAL A 266 10.39 -24.06 -10.37
CA VAL A 266 11.66 -23.34 -10.24
C VAL A 266 11.36 -21.96 -9.68
N ASP A 267 11.89 -21.69 -8.49
CA ASP A 267 11.86 -20.36 -7.89
C ASP A 267 13.16 -19.62 -8.25
N ALA A 268 13.02 -18.46 -8.89
CA ALA A 268 14.14 -17.62 -9.28
C ALA A 268 13.97 -16.19 -8.75
N THR A 269 15.04 -15.59 -8.26
CA THR A 269 15.10 -14.18 -7.90
C THR A 269 15.71 -13.39 -9.04
N VAL A 270 14.99 -12.39 -9.51
CA VAL A 270 15.40 -11.47 -10.58
C VAL A 270 15.58 -10.08 -9.99
N GLU A 271 16.71 -9.45 -10.26
CA GLU A 271 17.07 -8.11 -9.80
C GLU A 271 17.40 -7.20 -10.98
N ASN A 272 16.89 -5.96 -10.96
CA ASN A 272 17.35 -4.93 -11.89
C ASN A 272 18.58 -4.22 -11.30
N VAL A 273 19.77 -4.54 -11.80
CA VAL A 273 21.05 -3.95 -11.36
C VAL A 273 21.41 -2.64 -12.08
N GLY A 274 20.55 -2.21 -13.01
CA GLY A 274 20.59 -0.92 -13.71
C GLY A 274 20.08 0.25 -12.86
N ASP A 275 20.12 1.45 -13.43
CA ASP A 275 19.69 2.70 -12.76
C ASP A 275 18.31 3.19 -13.24
N GLU A 276 17.76 2.56 -14.27
CA GLU A 276 16.44 2.87 -14.84
C GLU A 276 15.45 1.73 -14.61
N ARG A 277 14.15 2.05 -14.54
CA ARG A 277 13.08 1.05 -14.50
C ARG A 277 13.06 0.27 -15.81
N GLY A 278 12.99 -1.05 -15.72
CA GLY A 278 12.88 -1.96 -16.86
C GLY A 278 11.62 -2.82 -16.82
N THR A 279 11.33 -3.43 -17.95
CA THR A 279 10.40 -4.56 -18.06
C THR A 279 11.08 -5.65 -18.87
N GLU A 280 11.04 -6.88 -18.37
CA GLU A 280 11.73 -8.02 -18.96
C GLU A 280 10.85 -9.28 -18.89
N THR A 281 11.01 -10.18 -19.86
CA THR A 281 10.32 -11.47 -19.87
C THR A 281 11.28 -12.54 -19.38
N VAL A 282 11.02 -13.04 -18.18
CA VAL A 282 11.79 -14.13 -17.58
C VAL A 282 11.25 -15.45 -18.11
N GLU A 283 12.09 -16.26 -18.73
CA GLU A 283 11.71 -17.52 -19.38
C GLU A 283 12.35 -18.72 -18.68
N LEU A 284 11.56 -19.77 -18.45
CA LEU A 284 12.08 -21.09 -18.11
C LEU A 284 12.20 -21.91 -19.40
N ARG A 285 13.40 -22.46 -19.65
CA ARG A 285 13.69 -23.33 -20.78
C ARG A 285 14.23 -24.68 -20.32
N VAL A 286 13.85 -25.73 -21.05
CA VAL A 286 14.38 -27.11 -20.92
C VAL A 286 15.10 -27.41 -22.23
N GLY A 287 16.42 -27.57 -22.18
CA GLY A 287 17.24 -27.54 -23.40
C GLY A 287 17.04 -26.21 -24.16
N ASP A 288 16.59 -26.30 -25.42
CA ASP A 288 16.31 -25.13 -26.27
C ASP A 288 14.83 -24.69 -26.25
N GLU A 289 13.94 -25.44 -25.59
CA GLU A 289 12.50 -25.20 -25.60
C GLU A 289 12.04 -24.35 -24.41
N ARG A 290 11.23 -23.31 -24.67
CA ARG A 290 10.62 -22.48 -23.63
C ARG A 290 9.34 -23.14 -23.12
N VAL A 291 9.34 -23.51 -21.84
CA VAL A 291 8.23 -24.23 -21.18
C VAL A 291 7.34 -23.31 -20.35
N ASP A 292 7.88 -22.20 -19.83
CA ASP A 292 7.11 -21.19 -19.10
C ASP A 292 7.76 -19.80 -19.21
N SER A 293 7.00 -18.75 -18.94
CA SER A 293 7.50 -17.37 -18.96
C SER A 293 6.63 -16.41 -18.17
N VAL A 294 7.26 -15.40 -17.56
CA VAL A 294 6.56 -14.33 -16.83
C VAL A 294 7.21 -12.97 -17.09
N GLU A 295 6.40 -11.95 -17.31
CA GLU A 295 6.87 -10.57 -17.45
C GLU A 295 7.03 -9.92 -16.06
N VAL A 296 8.19 -9.31 -15.81
CA VAL A 296 8.47 -8.54 -14.60
C VAL A 296 8.82 -7.10 -14.96
N SER A 297 8.31 -6.16 -14.18
CA SER A 297 8.71 -4.75 -14.28
C SER A 297 9.26 -4.32 -12.93
N LEU A 298 10.55 -3.97 -12.91
CA LEU A 298 11.31 -3.67 -11.70
C LEU A 298 11.90 -2.27 -11.80
N ASP A 299 11.75 -1.48 -10.73
CA ASP A 299 12.49 -0.25 -10.56
C ASP A 299 13.99 -0.55 -10.33
N ALA A 300 14.84 0.48 -10.39
CA ALA A 300 16.28 0.32 -10.19
C ALA A 300 16.60 -0.24 -8.80
N GLY A 301 17.39 -1.31 -8.74
CA GLY A 301 17.75 -2.03 -7.51
C GLY A 301 16.61 -2.82 -6.87
N GLU A 302 15.45 -2.92 -7.52
CA GLU A 302 14.35 -3.77 -7.06
C GLU A 302 14.61 -5.23 -7.44
N SER A 303 14.32 -6.15 -6.52
CA SER A 303 14.35 -7.59 -6.77
C SER A 303 12.98 -8.21 -6.58
N ARG A 304 12.67 -9.24 -7.35
CA ARG A 304 11.43 -10.01 -7.25
C ARG A 304 11.69 -11.49 -7.44
N THR A 305 11.07 -12.32 -6.60
CA THR A 305 11.02 -13.77 -6.81
C THR A 305 9.85 -14.13 -7.71
N VAL A 306 10.12 -14.96 -8.72
CA VAL A 306 9.15 -15.56 -9.62
C VAL A 306 9.20 -17.08 -9.50
N SER A 307 8.05 -17.72 -9.67
CA SER A 307 7.91 -19.18 -9.69
C SER A 307 7.47 -19.59 -11.09
N LEU A 308 8.34 -20.31 -11.78
CA LEU A 308 8.11 -20.85 -13.13
C LEU A 308 7.88 -22.36 -13.03
N ARG A 309 7.05 -22.92 -13.91
CA ARG A 309 6.66 -24.33 -13.84
C ARG A 309 6.92 -25.07 -15.13
N TRP A 310 7.41 -26.29 -15.00
CA TRP A 310 7.56 -27.21 -16.12
C TRP A 310 6.81 -28.51 -15.82
N GLN A 311 5.89 -28.89 -16.71
CA GLN A 311 5.21 -30.18 -16.64
C GLN A 311 6.09 -31.26 -17.28
N THR A 312 6.60 -32.20 -16.48
CA THR A 312 7.44 -33.28 -16.99
C THR A 312 6.62 -34.33 -17.73
N LEU A 313 7.24 -34.95 -18.73
CA LEU A 313 6.70 -36.04 -19.52
C LEU A 313 7.54 -37.31 -19.32
N PRO A 314 6.96 -38.50 -19.57
CA PRO A 314 7.70 -39.77 -19.60
C PRO A 314 8.81 -39.81 -20.66
N THR A 315 8.72 -38.98 -21.71
CA THR A 315 9.79 -38.79 -22.69
C THR A 315 10.98 -38.01 -22.15
N ASP A 316 10.81 -37.30 -21.03
CA ASP A 316 11.82 -36.44 -20.41
C ASP A 316 12.61 -37.19 -19.33
N VAL A 317 12.36 -38.49 -19.17
CA VAL A 317 13.08 -39.35 -18.20
C VAL A 317 14.58 -39.30 -18.47
N GLY A 318 15.33 -38.88 -17.47
CA GLY A 318 16.76 -38.61 -17.57
C GLY A 318 17.19 -37.36 -16.80
N GLU A 319 18.45 -36.98 -16.98
CA GLU A 319 18.99 -35.73 -16.43
C GLU A 319 18.70 -34.59 -17.40
N GLU A 320 17.91 -33.62 -16.97
CA GLU A 320 17.47 -32.48 -17.77
C GLU A 320 18.07 -31.18 -17.25
N THR A 321 18.51 -30.32 -18.19
CA THR A 321 19.08 -29.01 -17.85
C THR A 321 18.04 -27.92 -18.00
N LEU A 322 17.73 -27.25 -16.89
CA LEU A 322 16.84 -26.11 -16.83
C LEU A 322 17.63 -24.81 -16.91
N THR A 323 17.16 -23.87 -17.73
CA THR A 323 17.71 -22.52 -17.85
C THR A 323 16.63 -21.50 -17.55
N VAL A 324 16.88 -20.62 -16.56
CA VAL A 324 16.09 -19.42 -16.35
C VAL A 324 16.82 -18.27 -17.03
N ASP A 325 16.23 -17.71 -18.07
CA ASP A 325 16.78 -16.63 -18.89
C ASP A 325 16.01 -15.32 -18.59
N ALA A 326 16.74 -14.28 -18.18
CA ALA A 326 16.22 -12.95 -17.92
C ALA A 326 16.69 -11.94 -18.99
N GLY A 327 17.06 -12.40 -20.19
CA GLY A 327 17.46 -11.58 -21.33
C GLY A 327 18.92 -11.12 -21.25
N ASP A 328 19.29 -10.42 -20.19
CA ASP A 328 20.65 -9.92 -19.96
C ASP A 328 21.55 -10.96 -19.25
N ASP A 329 20.95 -11.80 -18.42
CA ASP A 329 21.62 -12.84 -17.64
C ASP A 329 20.79 -14.14 -17.63
N ALA A 330 21.46 -15.27 -17.39
CA ALA A 330 20.82 -16.57 -17.33
C ALA A 330 21.45 -17.47 -16.26
N ALA A 331 20.60 -18.19 -15.53
CA ALA A 331 21.00 -19.16 -14.53
C ALA A 331 20.57 -20.57 -14.95
N THR A 332 21.43 -21.57 -14.72
CA THR A 332 21.18 -22.96 -15.10
C THR A 332 21.23 -23.90 -13.91
N THR A 333 20.38 -24.93 -13.91
CA THR A 333 20.39 -26.02 -12.94
C THR A 333 20.01 -27.33 -13.62
N THR A 334 20.21 -28.46 -12.95
CA THR A 334 19.85 -29.79 -13.46
C THR A 334 18.80 -30.43 -12.56
N VAL A 335 17.88 -31.17 -13.16
CA VAL A 335 16.88 -32.00 -12.45
C VAL A 335 16.91 -33.42 -13.04
N GLU A 336 16.82 -34.44 -12.19
CA GLU A 336 16.67 -35.83 -12.62
C GLU A 336 15.18 -36.18 -12.68
N VAL A 337 14.65 -36.38 -13.89
CA VAL A 337 13.30 -36.90 -14.08
C VAL A 337 13.38 -38.42 -14.00
N LEU A 338 12.83 -38.96 -12.92
CA LEU A 338 12.75 -40.37 -12.66
C LEU A 338 11.60 -40.96 -13.47
N ASP A 339 11.78 -42.21 -13.91
CA ASP A 339 10.67 -42.99 -14.44
C ASP A 339 9.64 -43.14 -13.33
N ALA A 340 8.48 -42.52 -13.49
CA ALA A 340 7.38 -42.72 -12.58
C ALA A 340 6.95 -44.17 -12.77
N ALA A 341 7.26 -45.03 -11.79
CA ALA A 341 6.81 -46.41 -11.76
C ALA A 341 5.28 -46.43 -11.67
N THR A 342 4.63 -46.17 -12.79
CA THR A 342 3.20 -46.09 -12.97
C THR A 342 2.83 -47.34 -13.75
N ASP A 343 1.88 -48.08 -13.20
CA ASP A 343 1.31 -49.21 -13.92
C ASP A 343 0.71 -48.68 -15.23
N ALA A 344 0.97 -49.39 -16.33
CA ALA A 344 0.35 -49.02 -17.59
C ALA A 344 -1.17 -49.07 -17.43
N VAL A 345 -1.86 -48.07 -17.98
CA VAL A 345 -3.32 -47.93 -17.90
C VAL A 345 -4.01 -48.12 -19.24
N ALA A 346 -3.25 -48.02 -20.34
CA ALA A 346 -3.73 -48.22 -21.68
C ALA A 346 -2.75 -49.06 -22.52
N TYR A 347 -3.25 -49.65 -23.60
CA TYR A 347 -2.42 -50.28 -24.62
C TYR A 347 -2.99 -50.09 -26.01
N VAL A 348 -2.17 -50.32 -27.03
CA VAL A 348 -2.59 -50.40 -28.43
C VAL A 348 -2.50 -51.85 -28.91
N ASP A 349 -3.57 -52.29 -29.58
CA ASP A 349 -3.67 -53.58 -30.28
C ASP A 349 -3.90 -53.29 -31.78
N ARG A 350 -2.85 -53.42 -32.59
CA ARG A 350 -2.85 -53.05 -34.02
C ARG A 350 -3.45 -54.14 -34.90
N ASP A 351 -3.32 -55.40 -34.52
CA ASP A 351 -3.76 -56.55 -35.32
C ASP A 351 -5.10 -57.14 -34.88
N GLY A 352 -5.61 -56.71 -33.72
CA GLY A 352 -6.90 -57.08 -33.16
C GLY A 352 -6.91 -58.45 -32.50
N ASP A 353 -5.75 -58.99 -32.11
CA ASP A 353 -5.64 -60.31 -31.47
C ASP A 353 -5.88 -60.28 -29.95
N GLY A 354 -5.92 -59.08 -29.35
CA GLY A 354 -6.13 -58.85 -27.94
C GLY A 354 -4.86 -58.83 -27.08
N ASP A 355 -3.69 -59.02 -27.67
CA ASP A 355 -2.39 -58.85 -27.02
C ASP A 355 -1.90 -57.39 -27.21
N PRO A 356 -1.31 -56.77 -26.18
CA PRO A 356 -0.83 -55.40 -26.29
C PRO A 356 0.46 -55.35 -27.12
N ASP A 357 0.45 -54.56 -28.20
CA ASP A 357 1.68 -54.24 -28.94
C ASP A 357 2.54 -53.22 -28.17
N GLU A 358 1.89 -52.28 -27.48
CA GLU A 358 2.50 -51.15 -26.78
C GLU A 358 1.61 -50.71 -25.63
N THR A 359 2.21 -50.37 -24.49
CA THR A 359 1.51 -49.99 -23.26
C THR A 359 1.85 -48.56 -22.88
N TYR A 360 0.88 -47.86 -22.29
CA TYR A 360 0.99 -46.45 -21.92
C TYR A 360 0.58 -46.25 -20.46
N THR A 361 1.33 -45.44 -19.75
CA THR A 361 0.97 -44.91 -18.42
C THR A 361 -0.14 -43.85 -18.53
N ALA A 362 -0.69 -43.42 -17.39
CA ALA A 362 -1.71 -42.37 -17.35
C ALA A 362 -1.23 -41.05 -17.98
N VAL A 363 0.04 -40.71 -17.73
CA VAL A 363 0.65 -39.49 -18.26
C VAL A 363 0.98 -39.65 -19.73
N GLU A 364 1.53 -40.79 -20.17
CA GLU A 364 1.78 -41.04 -21.59
C GLU A 364 0.51 -40.98 -22.42
N LEU A 365 -0.61 -41.49 -21.87
CA LEU A 365 -1.92 -41.40 -22.49
C LEU A 365 -2.37 -39.94 -22.65
N ALA A 366 -2.05 -39.07 -21.68
CA ALA A 366 -2.47 -37.67 -21.71
C ALA A 366 -1.86 -36.89 -22.90
N PHE A 367 -0.63 -37.25 -23.26
CA PHE A 367 0.14 -36.65 -24.35
C PHE A 367 0.22 -37.56 -25.59
N LEU A 368 -0.65 -38.58 -25.66
CA LEU A 368 -0.60 -39.55 -26.74
C LEU A 368 -1.00 -38.89 -28.07
N GLY A 369 -0.11 -39.00 -29.05
CA GLY A 369 -0.40 -38.60 -30.43
C GLY A 369 -1.40 -39.54 -31.10
N ALA A 370 -1.57 -39.37 -32.42
CA ALA A 370 -2.35 -40.33 -33.20
C ALA A 370 -1.63 -41.68 -33.27
N VAL A 371 -2.35 -42.75 -32.96
CA VAL A 371 -1.85 -44.14 -33.00
C VAL A 371 -2.66 -44.97 -33.98
N ASP A 372 -1.97 -45.79 -34.78
CA ASP A 372 -2.63 -46.78 -35.63
C ASP A 372 -3.19 -47.93 -34.77
N GLY A 373 -4.37 -48.45 -35.11
CA GLY A 373 -4.96 -49.60 -34.42
C GLY A 373 -5.93 -49.26 -33.29
N HIS A 374 -6.09 -50.21 -32.36
CA HIS A 374 -7.10 -50.14 -31.31
C HIS A 374 -6.48 -49.72 -29.98
N LEU A 375 -6.73 -48.48 -29.56
CA LEU A 375 -6.38 -48.00 -28.23
C LEU A 375 -7.40 -48.51 -27.20
N VAL A 376 -6.91 -49.16 -26.15
CA VAL A 376 -7.71 -49.71 -25.06
C VAL A 376 -7.21 -49.14 -23.72
N VAL A 377 -8.02 -48.31 -23.08
CA VAL A 377 -7.83 -47.88 -21.69
C VAL A 377 -8.46 -48.94 -20.78
N TYR A 378 -7.64 -49.61 -19.99
CA TYR A 378 -8.05 -50.79 -19.20
C TYR A 378 -7.94 -50.61 -17.69
N GLU A 379 -7.28 -49.55 -17.23
CA GLU A 379 -7.17 -49.16 -15.83
C GLU A 379 -7.48 -47.67 -15.70
N SER A 380 -7.84 -47.25 -14.48
CA SER A 380 -8.26 -45.87 -14.24
C SER A 380 -7.12 -44.89 -14.38
N VAL A 381 -7.43 -43.73 -14.97
CA VAL A 381 -6.52 -42.61 -15.24
C VAL A 381 -6.91 -41.46 -14.32
N ASP A 382 -5.95 -40.88 -13.63
CA ASP A 382 -6.13 -39.72 -12.76
C ASP A 382 -4.94 -38.78 -12.96
N VAL A 383 -5.16 -37.67 -13.68
CA VAL A 383 -4.12 -36.70 -14.06
C VAL A 383 -4.65 -35.26 -14.03
N ASP A 384 -3.83 -34.29 -13.66
CA ASP A 384 -4.22 -32.85 -13.65
C ASP A 384 -4.03 -32.15 -15.00
N VAL A 385 -3.77 -32.91 -16.07
CA VAL A 385 -3.53 -32.42 -17.43
C VAL A 385 -4.63 -32.88 -18.40
N PRO A 386 -4.80 -32.21 -19.55
CA PRO A 386 -5.70 -32.70 -20.61
C PRO A 386 -5.32 -34.09 -21.09
N VAL A 387 -6.30 -34.97 -21.30
CA VAL A 387 -6.11 -36.27 -21.95
C VAL A 387 -6.66 -36.22 -23.38
N GLY A 388 -5.79 -36.44 -24.35
CA GLY A 388 -6.14 -36.51 -25.77
C GLY A 388 -5.66 -37.81 -26.40
N ALA A 389 -6.51 -38.48 -27.18
CA ALA A 389 -6.08 -39.65 -27.95
C ALA A 389 -6.81 -39.78 -29.29
N VAL A 390 -6.08 -40.15 -30.34
CA VAL A 390 -6.62 -40.38 -31.68
C VAL A 390 -6.21 -41.78 -32.15
N ALA A 391 -7.17 -42.62 -32.55
CA ALA A 391 -6.89 -43.97 -33.03
C ALA A 391 -7.89 -44.48 -34.08
N ASP A 392 -7.65 -45.66 -34.67
CA ASP A 392 -8.67 -46.30 -35.53
C ASP A 392 -9.92 -46.65 -34.70
N ARG A 393 -9.69 -47.20 -33.50
CA ARG A 393 -10.73 -47.52 -32.51
C ARG A 393 -10.24 -47.12 -31.13
N VAL A 394 -11.15 -46.58 -30.32
CA VAL A 394 -10.88 -46.26 -28.91
C VAL A 394 -11.85 -47.03 -28.03
N THR A 395 -11.35 -47.66 -26.97
CA THR A 395 -12.18 -48.33 -25.97
C THR A 395 -11.71 -47.97 -24.57
N VAL A 396 -12.60 -47.37 -23.79
CA VAL A 396 -12.49 -47.35 -22.33
C VAL A 396 -13.24 -48.57 -21.80
N ARG A 397 -12.54 -49.48 -21.11
CA ARG A 397 -13.15 -50.73 -20.63
C ARG A 397 -14.25 -50.46 -19.59
N ASP A 398 -15.12 -51.45 -19.41
CA ASP A 398 -16.19 -51.39 -18.43
C ASP A 398 -15.62 -51.13 -17.02
N GLY A 399 -16.22 -50.18 -16.29
CA GLY A 399 -15.81 -49.80 -14.93
C GLY A 399 -14.50 -48.99 -14.82
N VAL A 400 -13.88 -48.57 -15.91
CA VAL A 400 -12.66 -47.74 -15.91
C VAL A 400 -13.01 -46.26 -15.82
N ALA A 401 -12.28 -45.50 -14.99
CA ALA A 401 -12.45 -44.07 -14.83
C ALA A 401 -11.33 -43.27 -15.53
N ILE A 402 -11.64 -42.14 -16.16
CA ILE A 402 -10.68 -41.16 -16.65
C ILE A 402 -11.00 -39.83 -15.98
N ALA A 403 -10.17 -39.44 -15.00
CA ALA A 403 -10.16 -38.13 -14.37
C ALA A 403 -9.02 -37.28 -14.97
N ALA A 404 -9.38 -36.16 -15.60
CA ALA A 404 -8.43 -35.32 -16.32
C ALA A 404 -8.87 -33.85 -16.35
N ALA A 405 -7.97 -32.91 -16.64
CA ALA A 405 -8.36 -31.49 -16.77
C ALA A 405 -9.37 -31.26 -17.92
N SER A 406 -9.27 -32.02 -19.00
CA SER A 406 -10.23 -32.12 -20.10
C SER A 406 -10.00 -33.44 -20.84
N VAL A 407 -11.01 -33.99 -21.53
CA VAL A 407 -10.87 -35.27 -22.25
C VAL A 407 -11.30 -35.15 -23.71
N ALA A 408 -10.43 -35.53 -24.64
CA ALA A 408 -10.70 -35.56 -26.07
C ALA A 408 -10.31 -36.92 -26.68
N LEU A 409 -11.30 -37.76 -26.95
CA LEU A 409 -11.09 -39.08 -27.56
C LEU A 409 -11.66 -39.08 -28.98
N GLU A 410 -10.82 -39.35 -29.97
CA GLU A 410 -11.19 -39.40 -31.38
C GLU A 410 -10.87 -40.76 -31.98
N ALA A 411 -11.86 -41.38 -32.61
CA ALA A 411 -11.72 -42.65 -33.28
C ALA A 411 -12.18 -42.56 -34.74
N ASP A 412 -11.35 -43.00 -35.69
CA ASP A 412 -11.73 -42.99 -37.11
C ASP A 412 -12.92 -43.92 -37.41
N LYS A 413 -13.03 -45.04 -36.67
CA LYS A 413 -14.05 -46.07 -36.93
C LYS A 413 -15.06 -46.19 -35.79
N ALA A 414 -14.63 -46.44 -34.57
CA ALA A 414 -15.56 -46.69 -33.47
C ALA A 414 -14.97 -46.26 -32.13
N LEU A 415 -15.80 -45.61 -31.31
CA LEU A 415 -15.46 -45.25 -29.94
C LEU A 415 -16.42 -45.93 -28.98
N ARG A 416 -15.89 -46.64 -27.99
CA ARG A 416 -16.66 -47.24 -26.91
C ARG A 416 -16.21 -46.74 -25.55
N VAL A 417 -17.14 -46.23 -24.76
CA VAL A 417 -16.99 -46.01 -23.32
C VAL A 417 -17.82 -47.09 -22.62
N GLY A 418 -17.15 -47.98 -21.89
CA GLY A 418 -17.73 -49.19 -21.34
C GLY A 418 -18.86 -48.96 -20.32
N ASP A 419 -19.59 -50.04 -20.02
CA ASP A 419 -20.65 -50.02 -19.01
C ASP A 419 -20.04 -49.70 -17.63
N GLY A 420 -20.61 -48.72 -16.93
CA GLY A 420 -20.08 -48.25 -15.65
C GLY A 420 -18.72 -47.55 -15.72
N ALA A 421 -18.18 -47.29 -16.92
CA ALA A 421 -17.00 -46.44 -17.07
C ALA A 421 -17.35 -44.97 -16.79
N GLU A 422 -16.36 -44.21 -16.32
CA GLU A 422 -16.54 -42.82 -15.90
C GLU A 422 -15.52 -41.92 -16.61
N ILE A 423 -15.96 -40.77 -17.11
CA ILE A 423 -15.10 -39.69 -17.60
C ILE A 423 -15.46 -38.46 -16.77
N ASP A 424 -14.50 -37.94 -16.03
CA ASP A 424 -14.70 -36.83 -15.10
C ASP A 424 -13.64 -35.74 -15.34
N THR A 425 -14.08 -34.50 -15.45
CA THR A 425 -13.21 -33.33 -15.54
C THR A 425 -13.38 -32.37 -14.36
N ASP A 426 -14.01 -32.82 -13.26
CA ASP A 426 -14.26 -32.01 -12.06
C ASP A 426 -12.95 -31.51 -11.43
N PRO A 427 -12.67 -30.20 -11.49
CA PRO A 427 -11.52 -29.61 -10.85
C PRO A 427 -11.94 -29.25 -9.43
N GLY A 428 -11.49 -30.04 -8.46
CA GLY A 428 -11.66 -29.68 -7.05
C GLY A 428 -11.16 -28.26 -6.78
N GLY A 429 -12.03 -27.36 -6.30
CA GLY A 429 -11.67 -25.95 -6.06
C GLY A 429 -12.51 -25.29 -4.97
N PHE A 430 -11.86 -24.62 -4.00
CA PHE A 430 -12.56 -24.01 -2.86
C PHE A 430 -13.23 -22.66 -3.20
N PHE A 431 -12.49 -21.76 -3.86
CA PHE A 431 -12.98 -20.41 -4.19
C PHE A 431 -13.52 -20.30 -5.61
N PHE A 432 -12.80 -20.89 -6.57
CA PHE A 432 -13.15 -20.93 -7.99
C PHE A 432 -12.93 -22.34 -8.53
N ALA A 433 -13.79 -22.82 -9.43
CA ALA A 433 -13.63 -24.09 -10.12
C ALA A 433 -14.11 -23.94 -11.58
N GLY A 434 -13.39 -24.53 -12.54
CA GLY A 434 -13.76 -24.51 -13.94
C GLY A 434 -13.43 -25.84 -14.59
N ALA A 435 -14.43 -26.70 -14.77
CA ALA A 435 -14.25 -28.01 -15.40
C ALA A 435 -13.94 -27.86 -16.89
N GLY A 436 -13.01 -28.67 -17.40
CA GLY A 436 -12.72 -28.70 -18.83
C GLY A 436 -13.75 -29.51 -19.61
N ASP A 437 -13.68 -29.38 -20.93
CA ASP A 437 -14.63 -30.03 -21.84
C ASP A 437 -14.36 -31.53 -21.98
N VAL A 438 -15.40 -32.28 -22.32
CA VAL A 438 -15.29 -33.67 -22.78
C VAL A 438 -15.77 -33.76 -24.23
N SER A 439 -14.93 -34.28 -25.10
CA SER A 439 -15.24 -34.52 -26.51
C SER A 439 -14.99 -35.97 -26.89
N LEU A 440 -16.04 -36.69 -27.29
CA LEU A 440 -15.98 -38.06 -27.78
C LEU A 440 -16.42 -38.07 -29.24
N ARG A 441 -15.50 -38.35 -30.16
CA ARG A 441 -15.76 -38.35 -31.60
C ARG A 441 -15.46 -39.71 -32.22
N ALA A 442 -16.43 -40.27 -32.94
CA ALA A 442 -16.28 -41.48 -33.73
C ALA A 442 -16.65 -41.21 -35.19
N GLY A 443 -15.80 -41.58 -36.14
CA GLY A 443 -16.12 -41.54 -37.57
C GLY A 443 -17.19 -42.56 -37.98
N GLY A 444 -17.38 -43.62 -37.18
CA GLY A 444 -18.51 -44.55 -37.25
C GLY A 444 -19.35 -44.50 -35.98
N ASP A 445 -19.52 -45.63 -35.31
CA ASP A 445 -20.43 -45.74 -34.16
C ASP A 445 -19.79 -45.25 -32.85
N LEU A 446 -20.58 -44.55 -32.04
CA LEU A 446 -20.26 -44.15 -30.67
C LEU A 446 -21.13 -44.95 -29.70
N ASP A 447 -20.52 -45.74 -28.82
CA ASP A 447 -21.21 -46.50 -27.78
C ASP A 447 -20.77 -46.00 -26.40
N ALA A 448 -21.65 -45.27 -25.72
CA ALA A 448 -21.47 -44.82 -24.34
C ALA A 448 -22.62 -45.34 -23.46
N ARG A 449 -23.10 -46.55 -23.77
CA ARG A 449 -24.18 -47.19 -23.02
C ARG A 449 -23.75 -47.48 -21.59
N GLY A 450 -24.52 -46.98 -20.62
CA GLY A 450 -24.24 -47.17 -19.19
C GLY A 450 -23.01 -46.41 -18.67
N ALA A 451 -22.39 -45.57 -19.50
CA ALA A 451 -21.27 -44.74 -19.13
C ALA A 451 -21.71 -43.51 -18.32
N THR A 452 -20.80 -42.97 -17.52
CA THR A 452 -20.95 -41.68 -16.83
C THR A 452 -19.96 -40.67 -17.40
N VAL A 453 -20.43 -39.51 -17.82
CA VAL A 453 -19.59 -38.40 -18.28
C VAL A 453 -19.96 -37.15 -17.48
N ARG A 454 -18.97 -36.57 -16.79
CA ARG A 454 -19.13 -35.41 -15.93
C ARG A 454 -18.13 -34.33 -16.29
N THR A 455 -18.65 -33.12 -16.46
CA THR A 455 -17.88 -31.88 -16.56
C THR A 455 -18.35 -30.90 -15.50
N SER A 456 -18.79 -31.43 -14.36
CA SER A 456 -19.34 -30.64 -13.27
C SER A 456 -18.27 -29.86 -12.52
N ALA A 457 -18.62 -28.67 -12.03
CA ALA A 457 -17.76 -27.91 -11.12
C ALA A 457 -18.56 -27.43 -9.91
N SER A 458 -17.91 -27.37 -8.75
CA SER A 458 -18.49 -26.75 -7.55
C SER A 458 -17.45 -25.91 -6.80
N ALA A 459 -17.83 -24.68 -6.43
CA ALA A 459 -16.96 -23.75 -5.70
C ALA A 459 -17.77 -22.70 -4.92
N ALA A 460 -17.14 -22.05 -3.94
CA ALA A 460 -17.83 -21.06 -3.12
C ALA A 460 -18.23 -19.80 -3.91
N ILE A 461 -17.34 -19.25 -4.73
CA ILE A 461 -17.57 -17.94 -5.37
C ILE A 461 -18.08 -18.08 -6.79
N ALA A 462 -17.37 -18.82 -7.65
CA ALA A 462 -17.83 -19.10 -9.00
C ALA A 462 -17.37 -20.49 -9.45
N ALA A 463 -18.30 -21.24 -10.05
CA ALA A 463 -18.04 -22.52 -10.68
C ALA A 463 -18.57 -22.50 -12.11
N GLY A 464 -17.78 -22.98 -13.07
CA GLY A 464 -18.19 -23.18 -14.46
C GLY A 464 -18.02 -24.64 -14.85
N ALA A 465 -19.09 -25.25 -15.35
CA ALA A 465 -19.00 -26.57 -15.96
C ALA A 465 -18.47 -26.48 -17.39
N GLY A 466 -17.77 -27.53 -17.84
CA GLY A 466 -17.33 -27.70 -19.22
C GLY A 466 -18.44 -28.25 -20.12
N ASP A 467 -18.24 -28.18 -21.43
CA ASP A 467 -19.16 -28.74 -22.42
C ASP A 467 -18.91 -30.25 -22.62
N ILE A 468 -19.98 -31.00 -22.93
CA ILE A 468 -19.91 -32.41 -23.35
C ILE A 468 -20.32 -32.49 -24.82
N GLU A 469 -19.40 -32.91 -25.69
CA GLU A 469 -19.65 -33.11 -27.12
C GLU A 469 -19.51 -34.59 -27.49
N LEU A 470 -20.62 -35.18 -27.96
CA LEU A 470 -20.68 -36.56 -28.42
C LEU A 470 -20.98 -36.57 -29.91
N THR A 471 -20.04 -37.05 -30.73
CA THR A 471 -20.16 -37.08 -32.19
C THR A 471 -19.97 -38.50 -32.73
N ALA A 472 -20.91 -38.96 -33.55
CA ALA A 472 -20.85 -40.22 -34.27
C ALA A 472 -21.10 -40.00 -35.77
N GLY A 473 -20.26 -40.53 -36.65
CA GLY A 473 -20.58 -40.59 -38.08
C GLY A 473 -21.67 -41.62 -38.39
N GLY A 474 -21.79 -42.65 -37.54
CA GLY A 474 -22.81 -43.70 -37.56
C GLY A 474 -23.86 -43.52 -36.46
N ASP A 475 -24.20 -44.61 -35.77
CA ASP A 475 -25.14 -44.59 -34.65
C ASP A 475 -24.47 -44.11 -33.35
N ALA A 476 -25.22 -43.41 -32.50
CA ALA A 476 -24.83 -43.09 -31.13
C ALA A 476 -25.73 -43.84 -30.13
N ASP A 477 -25.17 -44.77 -29.36
CA ASP A 477 -25.87 -45.49 -28.30
C ASP A 477 -25.49 -44.92 -26.93
N LEU A 478 -26.42 -44.18 -26.33
CA LEU A 478 -26.27 -43.51 -25.03
C LEU A 478 -27.21 -44.09 -23.97
N ARG A 479 -27.82 -45.25 -24.24
CA ARG A 479 -28.81 -45.86 -23.35
C ARG A 479 -28.25 -46.04 -21.95
N ASP A 480 -29.09 -45.86 -20.94
CA ASP A 480 -28.73 -46.06 -19.54
C ASP A 480 -27.53 -45.21 -19.04
N GLY A 481 -26.99 -44.30 -19.85
CA GLY A 481 -25.83 -43.45 -19.52
C GLY A 481 -26.21 -42.20 -18.74
N THR A 482 -25.23 -41.56 -18.10
CA THR A 482 -25.39 -40.32 -17.35
C THR A 482 -24.43 -39.26 -17.88
N PHE A 483 -24.95 -38.09 -18.25
CA PHE A 483 -24.18 -36.97 -18.78
C PHE A 483 -24.50 -35.72 -17.95
N GLU A 484 -23.53 -35.16 -17.26
CA GLU A 484 -23.71 -34.02 -16.35
C GLU A 484 -22.72 -32.89 -16.65
N ALA A 485 -23.25 -31.72 -17.02
CA ALA A 485 -22.48 -30.51 -17.29
C ALA A 485 -22.97 -29.36 -16.39
N VAL A 486 -22.95 -29.57 -15.06
CA VAL A 486 -23.57 -28.65 -14.09
C VAL A 486 -22.52 -27.89 -13.28
N GLY A 487 -22.60 -26.56 -13.28
CA GLY A 487 -21.70 -25.68 -12.52
C GLY A 487 -22.45 -24.97 -11.40
N VAL A 488 -22.08 -25.20 -10.13
CA VAL A 488 -22.82 -24.65 -8.97
C VAL A 488 -21.92 -23.82 -8.05
N SER A 489 -22.39 -22.61 -7.72
CA SER A 489 -21.77 -21.74 -6.72
C SER A 489 -22.80 -21.09 -5.79
N PHE A 490 -22.36 -20.41 -4.70
CA PHE A 490 -23.27 -19.65 -3.84
C PHE A 490 -24.00 -18.52 -4.58
N PHE A 491 -23.42 -18.01 -5.67
CA PHE A 491 -23.89 -16.83 -6.38
C PHE A 491 -24.62 -17.14 -7.69
N GLY A 492 -24.67 -18.40 -8.13
CA GLY A 492 -25.38 -18.78 -9.36
C GLY A 492 -24.96 -20.14 -9.92
N ARG A 493 -25.57 -20.49 -11.06
CA ARG A 493 -25.21 -21.66 -11.87
C ARG A 493 -24.58 -21.22 -13.19
N ASN A 494 -23.50 -21.90 -13.59
CA ASN A 494 -22.93 -21.78 -14.93
C ASN A 494 -22.77 -23.20 -15.48
N ASP A 495 -23.86 -23.71 -16.04
CA ASP A 495 -23.95 -25.05 -16.62
C ASP A 495 -23.33 -25.04 -18.02
N GLY A 496 -22.66 -26.13 -18.39
CA GLY A 496 -22.12 -26.38 -19.71
C GLY A 496 -23.20 -26.91 -20.66
N ARG A 497 -22.83 -27.13 -21.91
CA ARG A 497 -23.70 -27.64 -22.96
C ARG A 497 -23.40 -29.10 -23.25
N ILE A 498 -24.45 -29.92 -23.26
CA ILE A 498 -24.38 -31.29 -23.78
C ILE A 498 -24.89 -31.30 -25.22
N THR A 499 -24.02 -31.68 -26.16
CA THR A 499 -24.33 -31.77 -27.60
C THR A 499 -24.14 -33.20 -28.08
N VAL A 500 -25.15 -33.75 -28.76
CA VAL A 500 -25.09 -35.07 -29.39
C VAL A 500 -25.36 -34.93 -30.89
N THR A 501 -24.40 -35.36 -31.70
CA THR A 501 -24.49 -35.36 -33.17
C THR A 501 -24.27 -36.78 -33.67
N ALA A 502 -25.21 -37.32 -34.45
CA ALA A 502 -25.05 -38.62 -35.10
C ALA A 502 -25.45 -38.55 -36.58
N GLY A 503 -24.69 -39.19 -37.46
CA GLY A 503 -25.10 -39.41 -38.85
C GLY A 503 -26.20 -40.47 -38.98
N GLY A 504 -26.29 -41.36 -38.01
CA GLY A 504 -27.30 -42.41 -37.87
C GLY A 504 -28.29 -42.14 -36.73
N THR A 505 -28.62 -43.18 -35.97
CA THR A 505 -29.60 -43.17 -34.89
C THR A 505 -28.97 -42.75 -33.56
N VAL A 506 -29.61 -41.85 -32.83
CA VAL A 506 -29.29 -41.58 -31.42
C VAL A 506 -30.25 -42.37 -30.53
N ARG A 507 -29.74 -43.28 -29.69
CA ARG A 507 -30.50 -44.06 -28.71
C ARG A 507 -30.24 -43.53 -27.31
N THR A 508 -31.29 -43.16 -26.58
CA THR A 508 -31.19 -42.51 -25.27
C THR A 508 -32.13 -43.12 -24.24
N GLU A 509 -32.66 -44.31 -24.47
CA GLU A 509 -33.54 -44.99 -23.52
C GLU A 509 -32.82 -45.19 -22.18
N GLY A 510 -33.40 -44.67 -21.09
CA GLY A 510 -32.80 -44.76 -19.76
C GLY A 510 -31.65 -43.77 -19.49
N ALA A 511 -31.25 -42.97 -20.49
CA ALA A 511 -30.19 -41.98 -20.34
C ALA A 511 -30.64 -40.80 -19.45
N SER A 512 -29.69 -40.21 -18.73
CA SER A 512 -29.89 -39.00 -17.92
C SER A 512 -28.97 -37.88 -18.41
N PHE A 513 -29.55 -36.70 -18.60
CA PHE A 513 -28.84 -35.47 -18.97
C PHE A 513 -29.12 -34.44 -17.88
N ASP A 514 -28.05 -33.96 -17.23
CA ASP A 514 -28.07 -33.09 -16.05
C ASP A 514 -29.03 -33.60 -14.94
N PRO A 515 -28.81 -34.82 -14.41
CA PRO A 515 -29.62 -35.31 -13.30
C PRO A 515 -29.56 -34.36 -12.09
N PRO A 516 -30.65 -34.25 -11.32
CA PRO A 516 -30.62 -33.51 -10.06
C PRO A 516 -29.63 -34.16 -9.09
N ARG A 517 -28.65 -33.38 -8.59
CA ARG A 517 -27.73 -33.83 -7.55
C ARG A 517 -28.49 -34.26 -6.30
N LYS A 518 -28.08 -35.40 -5.71
CA LYS A 518 -28.64 -35.94 -4.47
C LYS A 518 -28.02 -35.31 -3.24
#